data_AF-U3TYL5-F1
#
_entry.id   AF-U3TYL5-F1
#
_cell.length_a   1.000
_cell.length_b   1.000
_cell.length_c   1.000
_cell.angle_alpha   90.00
_cell.angle_beta   90.00
_cell.angle_gamma   90.00
#
_symmetry.space_group_name_H-M   'P 1'
#
loop_
_entity.id
_entity.type
_entity.pdbx_description
1 polymer ?
#
loop_
_entity_poly.entity_id
_entity_poly.type
_entity_poly.pdbx_seq_one_letter_code
_entity_poly.pdbx_strand_id
1 'polypeptide(L)'
;MMTKLPKTDVVVIGLGWAGSIIANELADEGLEVIGIERGPWRDTARDFNIGTVTDELRYVMSEELMLRTRQNTCTMRNNPSQTALPMRT
;
A
#
# COMPACT_ATOMS: atom_id res chain seq x y z
N MET A 1 20.57 -2.96 3.20
CA MET A 1 20.78 -3.58 4.53
C MET A 1 19.43 -3.78 5.18
N MET A 2 19.27 -4.84 5.97
CA MET A 2 18.05 -5.08 6.74
C MET A 2 18.04 -4.15 7.96
N THR A 3 17.02 -3.30 8.08
CA THR A 3 16.84 -2.41 9.23
C THR A 3 15.93 -3.10 10.23
N LYS A 4 16.37 -3.22 11.48
CA LYS A 4 15.51 -3.69 12.57
C LYS A 4 14.71 -2.51 13.10
N LEU A 5 13.38 -2.59 13.01
CA LEU A 5 12.48 -1.59 13.59
C LEU A 5 12.31 -1.84 15.10
N PRO A 6 11.85 -0.83 15.86
CA PRO A 6 11.45 -1.01 17.26
C PRO A 6 10.46 -2.17 17.44
N LYS A 7 10.43 -2.74 18.64
CA LYS A 7 9.42 -3.75 19.00
C LYS A 7 8.05 -3.06 19.05
N THR A 8 7.04 -3.69 18.48
CA THR A 8 5.63 -3.27 18.50
C THR A 8 4.78 -4.50 18.80
N ASP A 9 3.55 -4.31 19.30
CA ASP A 9 2.66 -5.43 19.62
C ASP A 9 2.05 -6.04 18.36
N VAL A 10 1.64 -5.21 17.40
CA VAL A 10 0.98 -5.65 16.16
C VAL A 10 1.54 -4.92 14.94
N VAL A 11 1.75 -5.67 13.85
CA VAL A 11 2.03 -5.11 12.53
C VAL A 11 0.91 -5.47 11.57
N VAL A 12 0.27 -4.46 10.96
CA VAL A 12 -0.75 -4.63 9.93
C VAL A 12 -0.12 -4.34 8.56
N ILE A 13 -0.11 -5.35 7.67
CA ILE A 13 0.39 -5.20 6.30
C ILE A 13 -0.78 -4.85 5.38
N GLY A 14 -0.78 -3.59 4.92
CA GLY A 14 -1.85 -3.01 4.13
C GLY A 14 -2.88 -2.28 4.99
N LEU A 15 -2.96 -0.95 4.85
CA LEU A 15 -3.98 -0.10 5.49
C LEU A 15 -5.11 0.19 4.51
N GLY A 16 -5.63 -0.88 3.91
CA GLY A 16 -6.89 -0.84 3.17
C GLY A 16 -8.09 -0.83 4.12
N TRP A 17 -9.27 -1.13 3.60
CA TRP A 17 -10.51 -1.13 4.39
C TRP A 17 -10.45 -2.08 5.59
N ALA A 18 -10.17 -3.37 5.35
CA ALA A 18 -10.09 -4.36 6.43
C ALA A 18 -8.93 -4.10 7.40
N GLY A 19 -7.75 -3.77 6.86
CA GLY A 19 -6.55 -3.51 7.66
C GLY A 19 -6.71 -2.30 8.59
N SER A 20 -7.35 -1.23 8.11
CA SER A 20 -7.60 -0.04 8.92
C SER A 20 -8.63 -0.26 10.01
N ILE A 21 -9.67 -1.07 9.76
CA ILE A 21 -10.66 -1.43 10.78
C ILE A 21 -9.98 -2.17 11.93
N ILE A 22 -9.28 -3.27 11.63
CA ILE A 22 -8.64 -4.05 12.69
C ILE A 22 -7.52 -3.28 13.40
N ALA A 23 -6.78 -2.44 12.68
CA ALA A 23 -5.77 -1.58 13.31
C ALA A 23 -6.39 -0.61 14.32
N ASN A 24 -7.57 -0.06 14.03
CA ASN A 24 -8.30 0.82 14.93
C ASN A 24 -8.74 0.08 16.20
N GLU A 25 -9.44 -1.05 16.05
CA GLU A 25 -9.90 -1.84 17.19
C GLU A 25 -8.74 -2.26 18.12
N LEU A 26 -7.61 -2.67 17.55
CA LEU A 26 -6.44 -3.07 18.34
C LEU A 26 -5.75 -1.89 19.02
N ALA A 27 -5.76 -0.71 18.40
CA ALA A 27 -5.26 0.52 19.01
C ALA A 27 -6.16 0.98 20.17
N ASP A 28 -7.48 0.85 20.03
CA ASP A 28 -8.46 1.16 21.09
C ASP A 28 -8.31 0.25 22.31
N GLU A 29 -7.90 -1.01 22.10
CA GLU A 29 -7.50 -1.95 23.17
C GLU A 29 -6.14 -1.60 23.83
N GLY A 30 -5.47 -0.54 23.36
CA GLY A 30 -4.23 -0.02 23.94
C GLY A 30 -2.94 -0.67 23.44
N LEU A 31 -2.99 -1.41 22.33
CA LEU A 31 -1.79 -2.03 21.73
C LEU A 31 -1.00 -1.04 20.88
N GLU A 32 0.32 -1.21 20.81
CA GLU A 32 1.16 -0.49 19.85
C GLU A 32 1.04 -1.14 18.46
N VAL A 33 0.33 -0.46 17.55
CA VAL A 33 0.04 -0.95 16.19
C VAL A 33 0.81 -0.16 15.13
N ILE A 34 1.58 -0.87 14.30
CA ILE A 34 2.24 -0.29 13.12
C ILE A 34 1.59 -0.79 11.84
N GLY A 35 1.09 0.14 11.03
CA GLY A 35 0.63 -0.14 9.67
C GLY A 35 1.75 0.05 8.63
N ILE A 36 1.95 -0.95 7.77
CA ILE A 36 2.83 -0.85 6.61
C ILE A 36 1.96 -0.83 5.36
N GLU A 37 1.87 0.33 4.72
CA GLU A 37 1.14 0.51 3.47
C GLU A 37 2.13 0.82 2.33
N ARG A 38 1.86 0.24 1.16
CA ARG A 38 2.69 0.42 -0.03
C ARG A 38 2.37 1.74 -0.74
N GLY A 39 1.11 2.17 -0.69
CA GLY A 39 0.65 3.45 -1.23
C GLY A 39 1.14 4.66 -0.45
N PRO A 40 1.07 5.86 -1.06
CA PRO A 40 1.36 7.10 -0.36
C PRO A 40 0.30 7.38 0.71
N TRP A 41 0.67 8.17 1.71
CA TRP A 41 -0.30 8.76 2.64
C TRP A 41 -1.25 9.68 1.87
N ARG A 42 -2.55 9.40 1.99
CA ARG A 42 -3.60 10.19 1.34
C ARG A 42 -4.56 10.75 2.38
N ASP A 43 -4.92 12.00 2.21
CA ASP A 43 -5.88 12.73 3.03
C ASP A 43 -7.19 12.90 2.26
N THR A 44 -8.32 12.62 2.90
CA THR A 44 -9.63 12.66 2.24
C THR A 44 -9.97 14.05 1.69
N ALA A 45 -9.71 15.11 2.46
CA ALA A 45 -10.08 16.46 2.06
C ALA A 45 -9.21 16.97 0.90
N ARG A 46 -7.91 16.65 0.89
CA ARG A 46 -6.99 17.07 -0.16
C ARG A 46 -7.05 16.18 -1.41
N ASP A 47 -6.99 14.86 -1.23
CA ASP A 47 -6.73 13.93 -2.33
C ASP A 47 -8.03 13.38 -2.96
N PHE A 48 -9.17 13.52 -2.27
CA PHE A 48 -10.48 13.06 -2.72
C PHE A 48 -11.57 14.16 -2.64
N ASN A 49 -11.18 15.42 -2.82
CA ASN A 49 -12.11 16.54 -2.90
C ASN A 49 -13.17 16.33 -3.99
N ILE A 50 -14.43 16.64 -3.68
CA ILE A 50 -15.58 16.45 -4.58
C ILE A 50 -15.46 17.18 -5.92
N GLY A 51 -14.72 18.29 -5.96
CA GLY A 51 -14.51 19.07 -7.19
C GLY A 51 -13.52 18.44 -8.17
N THR A 52 -12.70 17.49 -7.73
CA THR A 52 -11.66 16.86 -8.56
C THR A 52 -11.77 15.34 -8.63
N VAL A 53 -12.41 14.70 -7.65
CA VAL A 53 -12.45 13.23 -7.52
C VAL A 53 -13.15 12.54 -8.71
N THR A 54 -13.98 13.26 -9.46
CA THR A 54 -14.68 12.75 -10.64
C THR A 54 -13.89 12.92 -11.94
N ASP A 55 -12.63 13.33 -11.89
CA ASP A 55 -11.77 13.45 -13.08
C ASP A 55 -11.38 12.07 -13.63
N GLU A 56 -12.17 11.58 -14.60
CA GLU A 56 -11.98 10.26 -15.21
C GLU A 56 -10.68 10.17 -16.02
N LEU A 57 -10.26 11.25 -16.68
CA LEU A 57 -9.01 11.26 -17.45
C LEU A 57 -7.82 11.06 -16.50
N ARG A 58 -7.85 11.71 -15.34
CA ARG A 58 -6.80 11.60 -14.33
C ARG A 58 -6.80 10.25 -13.62
N TYR A 59 -7.95 9.78 -13.16
CA TYR A 59 -7.99 8.60 -12.28
C TYR A 59 -8.25 7.28 -12.99
N VAL A 60 -9.02 7.28 -14.09
CA VAL A 60 -9.33 6.06 -14.85
C VAL A 60 -8.31 5.86 -15.97
N MET A 61 -8.06 6.89 -16.79
CA MET A 61 -7.13 6.74 -17.93
C MET A 61 -5.66 6.85 -17.51
N SER A 62 -5.32 7.81 -16.64
CA SER A 62 -3.94 8.03 -16.19
C SER A 62 -3.57 7.25 -14.91
N GLU A 63 -4.55 6.52 -14.37
CA GLU A 63 -4.43 5.58 -13.24
C GLU A 63 -3.76 6.19 -12.00
N GLU A 64 -4.00 7.47 -11.70
CA GLU A 64 -3.24 8.16 -10.64
C GLU A 64 -3.51 7.63 -9.21
N LEU A 65 -4.63 6.92 -9.01
CA LEU A 65 -4.87 6.20 -7.75
C LEU A 65 -4.09 4.89 -7.65
N MET A 66 -3.72 4.30 -8.78
CA MET A 66 -3.00 3.03 -8.85
C MET A 66 -1.52 3.21 -8.55
N LEU A 67 -0.89 2.11 -8.11
CA LEU A 67 0.55 2.09 -7.89
C LEU A 67 1.29 2.03 -9.22
N ARG A 68 2.36 2.82 -9.34
CA ARG A 68 3.17 2.81 -10.56
C ARG A 68 3.84 1.46 -10.74
N THR A 69 4.00 1.02 -11.99
CA THR A 69 4.64 -0.27 -12.31
C THR A 69 6.02 -0.41 -11.67
N ARG A 70 6.79 0.69 -11.56
CA ARG A 70 8.08 0.70 -10.85
C ARG A 70 7.98 0.25 -9.38
N GLN A 71 6.86 0.51 -8.71
CA GLN A 71 6.62 0.09 -7.32
C GLN A 71 5.98 -1.30 -7.21
N ASN A 72 5.30 -1.77 -8.26
CA ASN A 72 4.57 -3.05 -8.28
C ASN A 72 5.21 -4.10 -9.21
N THR A 73 6.45 -3.89 -9.67
CA THR A 73 7.11 -4.82 -10.59
C THR A 73 7.31 -6.16 -9.88
N CYS A 74 6.65 -7.19 -10.38
CA CYS A 74 6.92 -8.57 -9.98
C CYS A 74 8.07 -9.13 -10.82
N THR A 75 8.89 -9.98 -10.20
CA THR A 75 9.88 -10.78 -10.93
C THR A 75 9.44 -12.24 -10.92
N MET A 76 9.56 -12.91 -12.07
CA MET A 76 9.18 -14.30 -12.23
C MET A 76 10.37 -15.14 -12.66
N ARG A 77 10.37 -16.40 -12.22
CA ARG A 77 11.25 -17.48 -12.68
C ARG A 77 10.46 -18.77 -12.68
N ASN A 78 10.76 -19.69 -13.61
CA ASN A 78 10.05 -20.96 -13.70
C ASN A 78 10.56 -21.99 -12.70
N ASN A 79 11.83 -21.88 -12.29
CA ASN A 79 12.42 -22.72 -11.28
C ASN A 79 13.46 -21.94 -10.44
N PRO A 80 13.86 -22.44 -9.25
CA PRO A 80 14.76 -21.71 -8.36
C PRO A 80 16.17 -21.45 -8.88
N SER A 81 16.66 -22.22 -9.86
CA SER A 81 18.00 -22.04 -10.44
C SER A 81 18.08 -20.94 -11.48
N GLN A 82 16.93 -20.43 -11.94
CA GLN A 82 16.85 -19.31 -12.88
C GLN A 82 16.88 -17.95 -12.16
N THR A 83 17.49 -16.96 -12.82
CA THR A 83 17.37 -15.55 -12.46
C THR A 83 15.93 -15.09 -12.67
N ALA A 84 15.32 -14.50 -11.63
CA ALA A 84 13.99 -13.91 -11.76
C ALA A 84 14.07 -12.62 -12.56
N LEU A 85 13.28 -12.53 -13.64
CA LEU A 85 13.27 -11.36 -14.53
C LEU A 85 12.01 -10.51 -14.28
N PRO A 86 12.10 -9.17 -14.43
CA PRO A 86 10.95 -8.28 -14.30
C PRO A 86 9.86 -8.62 -15.31
N MET A 87 8.62 -8.77 -14.84
CA MET A 87 7.45 -8.83 -15.71
C MET A 87 6.81 -7.44 -15.80
N ARG A 88 6.40 -7.06 -17.01
CA ARG A 88 5.49 -5.94 -17.21
C ARG A 88 4.09 -6.52 -17.35
N THR A 89 3.26 -6.26 -16.36
CA THR A 89 1.81 -6.47 -16.34
C THR A 89 1.12 -5.13 -16.46
#